data_AF-A0A9X0D0J4-F1
#
_entry.id   AF-A0A9X0D0J4-F1
#
_cell.length_a   1.000
_cell.length_b   1.000
_cell.length_c   1.000
_cell.angle_alpha   90.00
_cell.angle_beta   90.00
_cell.angle_gamma   90.00
#
_symmetry.space_group_name_H-M   'P 1'
#
loop_
_entity.id
_entity.type
_entity.pdbx_description
1 polymer ?
#
loop_
_entity_poly.entity_id
_entity_poly.type
_entity_poly.pdbx_seq_one_letter_code
_entity_poly.pdbx_strand_id
1 'polypeptide(L)'
;MSWKYLLIGCILLQLLLETKSLNGLQKINISFPDAICNDNSRAVFYIGRRSTKRWIIFFESGGLCTSKADCNQRYLNKNSTVLMTSKFLPDKVIGKDILSSMESENPTFHDYNHVLVPYCSSDLWLGLKTSQNGSYFHFKNDSSVDNFQL
;
A
#
# COMPACT_ATOMS: atom_id res chain seq x y z
N MET A 1 -9.62 45.50 16.18
CA MET A 1 -9.44 44.46 15.14
C MET A 1 -10.64 44.49 14.21
N SER A 2 -10.44 44.78 12.92
CA SER A 2 -11.55 44.87 11.95
C SER A 2 -12.10 43.48 11.65
N TRP A 3 -13.44 43.34 11.69
CA TRP A 3 -14.19 42.12 11.35
C TRP A 3 -13.77 41.51 10.01
N LYS A 4 -13.30 42.35 9.07
CA LYS A 4 -12.77 41.94 7.76
C LYS A 4 -11.60 40.96 7.88
N TYR A 5 -10.68 41.19 8.82
CA TYR A 5 -9.53 40.29 9.04
C TYR A 5 -9.95 38.99 9.73
N LEU A 6 -10.99 39.03 10.56
CA LEU A 6 -11.55 37.84 11.21
C LEU A 6 -12.21 36.92 10.17
N LEU A 7 -13.00 37.49 9.25
CA LEU A 7 -13.63 36.74 8.15
C LEU A 7 -12.59 36.13 7.21
N ILE A 8 -11.57 36.90 6.79
CA ILE A 8 -10.50 36.38 5.93
C ILE A 8 -9.72 35.27 6.64
N GLY A 9 -9.43 35.43 7.93
CA GLY A 9 -8.79 34.40 8.75
C GLY A 9 -9.62 33.11 8.85
N CYS A 10 -10.94 33.22 9.04
CA CYS A 10 -11.84 32.07 9.07
C CYS A 10 -11.93 31.36 7.71
N ILE A 11 -12.03 32.11 6.60
CA ILE A 11 -12.08 31.54 5.25
C ILE A 11 -10.76 30.83 4.92
N LEU A 12 -9.61 31.44 5.21
CA LEU A 12 -8.30 30.80 5.04
C LEU A 12 -8.17 29.55 5.91
N LEU A 13 -8.63 29.59 7.16
CA LEU A 13 -8.60 28.42 8.04
C LEU A 13 -9.52 27.30 7.54
N GLN A 14 -10.71 27.63 7.03
CA GLN A 14 -11.64 26.66 6.43
C GLN A 14 -11.05 26.00 5.18
N LEU A 15 -10.47 26.78 4.26
CA LEU A 15 -9.77 26.27 3.08
C LEU A 15 -8.56 25.38 3.46
N LEU A 16 -7.81 25.77 4.49
CA LEU A 16 -6.69 24.98 5.01
C LEU A 16 -7.14 23.68 5.71
N LEU A 17 -8.34 23.65 6.29
CA LEU A 17 -8.92 22.45 6.90
C LEU A 17 -9.42 21.46 5.84
N GLU A 18 -10.06 21.95 4.78
CA GLU A 18 -10.56 21.11 3.67
C GLU A 18 -9.42 20.40 2.91
N THR A 19 -8.33 21.13 2.63
CA THR A 19 -7.14 20.59 1.93
C THR A 19 -6.43 19.46 2.70
N LYS A 20 -6.42 19.51 4.04
CA LYS A 20 -5.77 18.48 4.87
C LYS A 20 -6.53 17.15 4.90
N SER A 21 -7.84 17.20 4.73
CA SER A 21 -8.74 16.04 4.88
C SER A 21 -8.84 15.20 3.61
N LEU A 22 -8.83 15.82 2.43
CA LEU A 22 -9.25 15.15 1.21
C LEU A 22 -8.21 14.24 0.52
N ASN A 23 -6.91 14.44 0.76
CA ASN A 23 -5.88 14.00 -0.20
C ASN A 23 -5.02 12.77 0.18
N GLY A 24 -5.34 12.02 1.23
CA GLY A 24 -4.53 10.84 1.53
C GLY A 24 -5.29 9.61 1.95
N LEU A 25 -4.76 8.48 1.52
CA LEU A 25 -5.23 7.13 1.78
C LEU A 25 -4.63 6.67 3.12
N GLN A 26 -5.47 6.20 4.03
CA GLN A 26 -5.05 5.75 5.37
C GLN A 26 -4.72 4.25 5.36
N LYS A 27 -3.63 3.86 6.02
CA LYS A 27 -3.21 2.45 6.14
C LYS A 27 -4.18 1.67 7.02
N ILE A 28 -4.61 0.51 6.55
CA ILE A 28 -5.45 -0.44 7.26
C ILE A 28 -4.74 -1.79 7.27
N ASN A 29 -4.57 -2.35 8.47
CA ASN A 29 -4.06 -3.71 8.65
C ASN A 29 -5.17 -4.73 8.34
N ILE A 30 -4.85 -5.76 7.56
CA ILE A 30 -5.78 -6.85 7.29
C ILE A 30 -5.83 -7.77 8.51
N SER A 31 -7.03 -8.11 8.98
CA SER A 31 -7.26 -8.92 10.18
C SER A 31 -7.20 -10.43 9.92
N PHE A 32 -7.24 -10.87 8.66
CA PHE A 32 -7.16 -12.27 8.28
C PHE A 32 -5.75 -12.82 8.57
N PRO A 33 -5.62 -13.91 9.37
CA PRO A 33 -4.31 -14.45 9.77
C PRO A 33 -3.38 -14.80 8.61
N ASP A 34 -3.96 -15.23 7.50
CA ASP A 34 -3.27 -15.71 6.32
C ASP A 34 -2.88 -14.59 5.33
N ALA A 35 -3.35 -13.36 5.57
CA ALA A 35 -3.00 -12.20 4.75
C ALA A 35 -1.66 -11.63 5.22
N ILE A 36 -0.57 -12.26 4.77
CA ILE A 36 0.81 -11.92 5.16
C ILE A 36 1.68 -11.60 3.94
N CYS A 37 2.67 -10.74 4.15
CA CYS A 37 3.74 -10.46 3.19
C CYS A 37 4.81 -11.56 3.20
N ASN A 38 5.77 -11.48 2.28
CA ASN A 38 6.87 -12.45 2.17
C ASN A 38 7.69 -12.61 3.46
N ASP A 39 7.82 -11.55 4.28
CA ASP A 39 8.55 -11.58 5.56
C ASP A 39 7.67 -11.91 6.79
N ASN A 40 6.46 -12.42 6.55
CA ASN A 40 5.40 -12.70 7.54
C ASN A 40 4.81 -11.48 8.25
N SER A 41 5.11 -10.25 7.83
CA SER A 41 4.36 -9.10 8.33
C SER A 41 2.91 -9.14 7.84
N ARG A 42 1.96 -8.56 8.59
CA ARG A 42 0.56 -8.50 8.16
C ARG A 42 0.42 -7.64 6.91
N ALA A 43 -0.26 -8.15 5.90
CA ALA A 43 -0.59 -7.37 4.72
C ALA A 43 -1.51 -6.19 5.08
N VAL A 44 -1.41 -5.13 4.29
CA VAL A 44 -2.14 -3.88 4.50
C VAL A 44 -2.78 -3.42 3.20
N PHE A 45 -3.74 -2.52 3.29
CA PHE A 45 -4.17 -1.69 2.15
C PHE A 45 -4.33 -0.25 2.62
N TYR A 46 -4.32 0.70 1.69
CA TYR A 46 -4.66 2.08 1.99
C TYR A 46 -6.02 2.44 1.43
N ILE A 47 -6.79 3.25 2.15
CA ILE A 47 -8.13 3.65 1.73
C ILE A 47 -8.40 5.15 1.93
N GLY A 48 -8.97 5.77 0.91
CA GLY A 48 -9.56 7.12 0.94
C GLY A 48 -11.05 7.02 0.65
N ARG A 49 -11.88 7.15 1.69
CA ARG A 49 -13.35 7.02 1.57
C ARG A 49 -13.99 8.31 1.05
N ARG A 50 -15.06 8.13 0.27
CA ARG A 50 -15.95 9.17 -0.26
C ARG A 50 -17.40 8.77 -0.01
N SER A 51 -18.33 9.73 -0.07
CA SER A 51 -19.77 9.46 0.06
C SER A 51 -20.34 8.95 -1.27
N THR A 52 -19.83 7.81 -1.75
CA THR A 52 -20.25 7.17 -3.00
C THR A 52 -20.21 5.66 -2.87
N LYS A 53 -20.90 4.97 -3.78
CA LYS A 53 -20.89 3.50 -3.90
C LYS A 53 -19.88 2.98 -4.92
N ARG A 54 -19.14 3.88 -5.57
CA ARG A 54 -18.17 3.55 -6.62
C ARG A 54 -16.76 3.40 -6.04
N TRP A 55 -15.98 2.48 -6.61
CA TRP A 55 -14.68 2.08 -6.08
C TRP A 55 -13.65 1.95 -7.19
N ILE A 56 -12.42 2.38 -6.89
CA ILE A 56 -11.22 2.01 -7.63
C ILE A 56 -10.32 1.26 -6.63
N ILE A 57 -9.94 0.03 -6.99
CA ILE A 57 -9.00 -0.78 -6.23
C ILE A 57 -7.79 -1.02 -7.13
N PHE A 58 -6.66 -0.45 -6.75
CA PHE A 58 -5.43 -0.51 -7.51
C PHE A 58 -4.43 -1.44 -6.83
N PHE A 59 -3.96 -2.44 -7.57
CA PHE A 59 -2.93 -3.37 -7.12
C PHE A 59 -1.58 -2.87 -7.62
N GLU A 60 -0.67 -2.59 -6.69
CA GLU A 60 0.68 -2.18 -7.02
C GLU A 60 1.42 -3.32 -7.75
N SER A 61 2.36 -2.95 -8.62
CA SER A 61 3.25 -3.87 -9.33
C SER A 61 4.66 -3.82 -8.74
N GLY A 62 5.50 -4.80 -9.05
CA GLY A 62 6.88 -4.77 -8.60
C GLY A 62 7.75 -5.93 -9.07
N GLY A 63 7.39 -6.60 -10.17
CA GLY A 63 8.05 -7.82 -10.63
C GLY A 63 7.76 -9.02 -9.72
N LEU A 64 8.64 -10.01 -9.71
CA LEU A 64 8.50 -11.23 -8.90
C LEU A 64 9.87 -11.71 -8.43
N CYS A 65 9.88 -12.74 -7.60
CA CYS A 65 11.05 -13.60 -7.43
C CYS A 65 10.64 -15.07 -7.56
N THR A 66 11.51 -15.92 -8.12
CA THR A 66 11.15 -17.30 -8.52
C THR A 66 11.93 -18.41 -7.80
N SER A 67 13.00 -18.05 -7.11
CA SER A 67 13.82 -18.99 -6.32
C SER A 67 14.22 -18.38 -4.99
N LYS A 68 14.63 -19.19 -4.00
CA LYS A 68 15.00 -18.69 -2.67
C LYS A 68 16.16 -17.70 -2.74
N ALA A 69 17.16 -17.93 -3.59
CA ALA A 69 18.30 -17.04 -3.78
C ALA A 69 17.86 -15.67 -4.35
N ASP A 70 17.06 -15.68 -5.42
CA ASP A 70 16.51 -14.47 -6.05
C ASP A 70 15.64 -13.67 -5.06
N CYS A 71 14.78 -14.39 -4.36
CA CYS A 71 13.94 -13.88 -3.30
C CYS A 71 14.77 -13.24 -2.16
N ASN A 72 15.81 -13.90 -1.67
CA ASN A 72 16.71 -13.32 -0.65
C ASN A 72 17.42 -12.07 -1.17
N GLN A 73 17.88 -12.07 -2.42
CA GLN A 73 18.48 -10.89 -3.05
C GLN A 73 17.49 -9.72 -3.12
N ARG A 74 16.24 -9.99 -3.50
CA ARG A 74 15.16 -9.01 -3.53
C ARG A 74 14.87 -8.42 -2.15
N TYR A 75 14.91 -9.23 -1.10
CA TYR A 75 14.68 -8.77 0.27
C TYR A 75 15.82 -7.91 0.82
N LEU A 76 17.08 -8.29 0.53
CA LEU A 76 18.27 -7.58 0.99
C LEU A 76 18.56 -6.30 0.20
N ASN A 77 18.03 -6.17 -1.02
CA ASN A 77 18.17 -4.98 -1.83
C ASN A 77 17.24 -3.85 -1.32
N LYS A 78 17.84 -2.71 -0.96
CA LYS A 78 17.14 -1.53 -0.43
C LYS A 78 16.02 -1.01 -1.34
N ASN A 79 16.13 -1.20 -2.65
CA ASN A 79 15.15 -0.72 -3.62
C ASN A 79 13.94 -1.64 -3.77
N SER A 80 14.07 -2.93 -3.41
CA SER A 80 12.99 -3.92 -3.55
C SER A 80 12.49 -4.50 -2.23
N THR A 81 13.16 -4.25 -1.11
CA THR A 81 12.74 -4.73 0.22
C THR A 81 11.33 -4.28 0.59
N VAL A 82 10.94 -3.05 0.20
CA VAL A 82 9.59 -2.50 0.42
C VAL A 82 8.50 -3.31 -0.27
N LEU A 83 8.86 -4.08 -1.30
CA LEU A 83 7.94 -4.94 -2.05
C LEU A 83 7.84 -6.36 -1.46
N MET A 84 8.33 -6.56 -0.24
CA MET A 84 8.39 -7.86 0.45
C MET A 84 7.96 -7.78 1.92
N THR A 85 7.73 -6.58 2.44
CA THR A 85 7.36 -6.33 3.85
C THR A 85 6.39 -5.16 3.95
N SER A 86 5.53 -5.20 4.95
CA SER A 86 4.66 -4.08 5.33
C SER A 86 5.17 -3.26 6.52
N LYS A 87 6.27 -3.68 7.18
CA LYS A 87 6.75 -3.10 8.45
C LYS A 87 7.08 -1.62 8.37
N PHE A 88 7.57 -1.17 7.21
CA PHE A 88 8.06 0.20 7.01
C PHE A 88 7.10 1.06 6.19
N LEU A 89 5.90 0.55 5.91
CA LEU A 89 4.90 1.29 5.17
C LEU A 89 4.31 2.43 6.03
N PRO A 90 4.26 3.66 5.50
CA PRO A 90 3.77 4.82 6.25
C PRO A 90 2.29 4.68 6.61
N ASP A 91 1.81 5.41 7.62
CA ASP A 91 0.40 5.33 8.02
C ASP A 91 -0.57 6.03 7.04
N LYS A 92 -0.03 6.90 6.18
CA LYS A 92 -0.79 7.64 5.17
C LYS A 92 0.05 7.80 3.91
N VAL A 93 -0.59 7.64 2.75
CA VAL A 93 0.00 7.93 1.43
C VAL A 93 -0.89 8.90 0.66
N ILE A 94 -0.31 9.58 -0.33
CA ILE A 94 -1.06 10.43 -1.25
C ILE A 94 -1.40 9.59 -2.48
N GLY A 95 -2.69 9.51 -2.82
CA GLY A 95 -3.14 8.89 -4.06
C GLY A 95 -2.69 9.73 -5.26
N LYS A 96 -2.18 9.08 -6.30
CA LYS A 96 -1.72 9.70 -7.56
C LYS A 96 -2.45 9.07 -8.73
N ASP A 97 -2.44 9.74 -9.87
CA ASP A 97 -3.03 9.26 -11.11
C ASP A 97 -4.49 8.84 -10.88
N ILE A 98 -4.85 7.59 -11.19
CA ILE A 98 -6.21 7.05 -11.01
C ILE A 98 -6.68 6.98 -9.54
N LEU A 99 -5.77 7.11 -8.57
CA LEU A 99 -6.09 7.17 -7.15
C LEU A 99 -6.13 8.60 -6.60
N SER A 100 -5.81 9.61 -7.42
CA SER A 100 -5.85 11.00 -6.99
C SER A 100 -7.29 11.43 -6.71
N SER A 101 -7.45 12.19 -5.64
CA SER A 101 -8.71 12.84 -5.27
C SER A 101 -8.91 14.21 -5.90
N MET A 102 -7.94 14.70 -6.67
CA MET A 102 -8.01 15.99 -7.34
C MET A 102 -8.60 15.80 -8.73
N GLU A 103 -9.71 16.48 -9.03
CA GLU A 103 -10.36 16.42 -10.35
C GLU A 103 -9.43 16.85 -11.48
N SER A 104 -8.51 17.78 -11.23
CA SER A 104 -7.52 18.22 -12.22
C SER A 104 -6.51 17.15 -12.62
N GLU A 105 -6.27 16.15 -11.76
CA GLU A 105 -5.35 15.02 -12.01
C GLU A 105 -6.13 13.76 -12.42
N ASN A 106 -7.31 13.56 -11.83
CA ASN A 106 -8.19 12.41 -12.06
C ASN A 106 -9.63 12.87 -12.41
N PRO A 107 -9.87 13.40 -13.64
CA PRO A 107 -11.16 13.97 -14.00
C PRO A 107 -12.32 12.97 -13.91
N THR A 108 -12.04 11.69 -14.10
CA THR A 108 -13.07 10.65 -14.21
C THR A 108 -13.42 10.00 -12.86
N PHE A 109 -12.43 9.77 -12.00
CA PHE A 109 -12.62 8.94 -10.80
C PHE A 109 -12.32 9.66 -9.47
N HIS A 110 -11.98 10.96 -9.47
CA HIS A 110 -11.59 11.68 -8.24
C HIS A 110 -12.60 11.58 -7.07
N ASP A 111 -13.88 11.38 -7.37
CA ASP A 111 -14.97 11.27 -6.41
C ASP A 111 -15.30 9.82 -5.98
N TYR A 112 -14.52 8.82 -6.43
CA TYR A 112 -14.65 7.41 -6.08
C TYR A 112 -14.02 7.13 -4.71
N ASN A 113 -14.40 6.02 -4.07
CA ASN A 113 -13.57 5.46 -3.01
C ASN A 113 -12.29 4.90 -3.64
N HIS A 114 -11.14 5.29 -3.13
CA HIS A 114 -9.84 4.84 -3.65
C HIS A 114 -9.19 3.86 -2.67
N VAL A 115 -8.73 2.73 -3.19
CA VAL A 115 -7.96 1.72 -2.46
C VAL A 115 -6.66 1.43 -3.19
N LEU A 116 -5.54 1.53 -2.47
CA LEU A 116 -4.24 1.04 -2.92
C LEU A 116 -3.92 -0.26 -2.16
N VAL A 117 -3.61 -1.32 -2.88
CA VAL A 117 -3.11 -2.58 -2.33
C VAL A 117 -1.61 -2.66 -2.62
N PRO A 118 -0.74 -2.37 -1.63
CA PRO A 118 0.71 -2.44 -1.81
C PRO A 118 1.16 -3.86 -2.11
N TYR A 119 2.15 -3.98 -2.99
CA TYR A 119 2.64 -5.29 -3.42
C TYR A 119 3.72 -5.80 -2.48
N CYS A 120 3.43 -6.86 -1.71
CA CYS A 120 4.38 -7.44 -0.76
C CYS A 120 4.55 -8.96 -0.85
N SER A 121 4.00 -9.58 -1.91
CA SER A 121 3.92 -11.04 -2.09
C SER A 121 4.89 -11.60 -3.12
N SER A 122 5.43 -10.77 -4.02
CA SER A 122 6.40 -11.15 -5.06
C SER A 122 5.95 -12.29 -5.99
N ASP A 123 4.65 -12.47 -6.16
CA ASP A 123 4.00 -13.61 -6.84
C ASP A 123 3.05 -13.20 -7.99
N LEU A 124 3.14 -11.94 -8.46
CA LEU A 124 2.26 -11.36 -9.48
C LEU A 124 0.76 -11.43 -9.15
N TRP A 125 0.39 -11.50 -7.85
CA TRP A 125 -0.98 -11.67 -7.39
C TRP A 125 -1.61 -13.02 -7.76
N LEU A 126 -0.78 -14.03 -8.07
CA LEU A 126 -1.21 -15.38 -8.44
C LEU A 126 -1.05 -16.42 -7.32
N GLY A 127 -0.47 -16.03 -6.17
CA GLY A 127 -0.24 -16.94 -5.05
C GLY A 127 -1.54 -17.43 -4.41
N LEU A 128 -1.62 -18.74 -4.16
CA LEU A 128 -2.81 -19.40 -3.59
C LEU A 128 -2.53 -20.11 -2.26
N LYS A 129 -1.28 -20.10 -1.76
CA LYS A 129 -0.86 -20.88 -0.59
C LYS A 129 -0.43 -19.96 0.55
N THR A 130 -1.04 -20.17 1.72
CA THR A 130 -0.76 -19.44 2.97
C THR A 130 -0.13 -20.33 4.05
N SER A 131 0.28 -21.56 3.70
CA SER A 131 0.57 -22.63 4.68
C SER A 131 1.83 -22.37 5.54
N GLN A 132 1.63 -22.48 6.86
CA GLN A 132 2.64 -22.58 7.92
C GLN A 132 3.26 -23.98 8.06
N ASN A 133 2.72 -25.01 7.40
CA ASN A 133 3.14 -26.40 7.59
C ASN A 133 3.53 -27.05 6.25
N GLY A 134 4.83 -27.27 6.10
CA GLY A 134 5.38 -28.21 5.12
C GLY A 134 5.49 -27.65 3.70
N SER A 135 6.65 -27.06 3.42
CA SER A 135 7.25 -26.94 2.09
C SER A 135 6.85 -25.75 1.21
N TYR A 136 6.87 -24.49 1.67
CA TYR A 136 6.90 -23.31 0.76
C TYR A 136 7.73 -22.13 1.30
N PHE A 137 8.20 -21.28 0.37
CA PHE A 137 9.26 -20.26 0.51
C PHE A 137 9.18 -19.39 1.78
N HIS A 138 9.94 -19.79 2.80
CA HIS A 138 10.26 -18.94 3.93
C HIS A 138 11.57 -18.20 3.64
N PHE A 139 11.51 -16.88 3.61
CA PHE A 139 12.69 -16.01 3.59
C PHE A 139 13.33 -16.06 4.98
N LYS A 140 14.24 -17.02 5.19
CA LYS A 140 15.19 -16.91 6.29
C LYS A 140 16.35 -16.06 5.80
N ASN A 141 16.66 -14.99 6.54
CA ASN A 141 17.94 -14.29 6.46
C ASN A 141 19.05 -15.23 6.98
N ASP A 142 19.36 -16.22 6.16
CA ASP A 142 20.36 -17.24 6.41
C ASP A 142 21.15 -17.36 5.10
N SER A 143 22.47 -17.16 5.20
CA SER A 143 23.42 -17.25 4.08
C SER A 143 23.60 -18.68 3.56
N SER A 144 22.97 -19.66 4.21
CA SER A 144 22.96 -21.04 3.79
C SER A 144 21.63 -21.42 3.11
N VAL A 145 21.72 -22.41 2.23
CA VAL A 145 20.63 -23.05 1.48
C VAL A 145 20.27 -22.35 0.16
N ASP A 146 21.13 -22.55 -0.83
CA ASP A 146 20.65 -23.18 -2.07
C ASP A 146 20.39 -24.65 -1.78
N ASN A 147 19.22 -25.16 -2.17
CA ASN A 147 19.04 -26.56 -2.51
C ASN A 147 17.73 -26.70 -3.28
N PHE A 148 17.86 -26.68 -4.60
CA PHE A 148 16.88 -27.26 -5.51
C PHE A 148 16.89 -28.78 -5.33
N GLN A 149 15.76 -29.36 -4.95
CA GLN A 149 15.36 -30.65 -5.50
C GLN A 149 13.92 -30.50 -5.97
N LEU A 150 13.74 -30.64 -7.28
CA LEU A 150 12.46 -30.88 -7.95
C LEU A 150 11.87 -32.22 -7.46
#